data_AF-A0A818G7R9-F1
#
_entry.id   AF-A0A818G7R9-F1
#
_cell.length_a   1.000
_cell.length_b   1.000
_cell.length_c   1.000
_cell.angle_alpha   90.00
_cell.angle_beta   90.00
_cell.angle_gamma   90.00
#
_symmetry.space_group_name_H-M   'P 1'
#
loop_
_entity.id
_entity.type
_entity.pdbx_description
1 polymer ?
#
loop_
_entity_poly.entity_id
_entity_poly.type
_entity_poly.pdbx_seq_one_letter_code
_entity_poly.pdbx_strand_id
1 'polypeptide(L)'
;MPKVNRRRNHNRDLLKRRWSKRSKSQESAKSSSDEEENFDNKPNDNVDFINFLNKSIVNDIGDLFEFCKEKINTRFISVLLYMSLRHFGHSWRDIDAFLRTIGGMTATSAHKWSTVLVNKDFDEFTAEERGGKRFDTFWDCYPDLELEARQFVTEECSKTEASFTAESLARFIDARFYQLNNMKKVDLELVRSVGSCKLDLRRFGAKYTANVGRPYYLGHERSDVIKHREQFVKYFLQNEDCFYTITDDSSPQWKFPKGRAIVLLCDQKKQYVLVPGGAGFIGSHCVIELITAGYTPIVVDNEHNSSAKCLKRVEQITGCQIINYKIDCLDIENLRNIFKKYLIYAIINCAALKSVGESVQKPILYYKNNIGCLLNLLTVIVF
;
A
#
# COMPACT_ATOMS: atom_id res chain seq x y z
N MET A 1 20.02 39.94 -25.85
CA MET A 1 19.33 39.42 -27.05
C MET A 1 20.32 39.20 -28.18
N PRO A 2 20.54 37.93 -28.58
CA PRO A 2 20.55 37.57 -30.01
C PRO A 2 20.04 36.13 -30.24
N LYS A 3 19.66 35.62 -31.41
CA LYS A 3 19.12 36.14 -32.68
C LYS A 3 18.52 34.90 -33.35
N VAL A 4 17.29 35.04 -33.84
CA VAL A 4 16.56 34.04 -34.64
C VAL A 4 17.25 33.85 -36.00
N ASN A 5 17.31 32.60 -36.50
CA ASN A 5 17.39 32.18 -37.91
C ASN A 5 17.46 30.64 -37.94
N ARG A 6 16.85 29.85 -38.82
CA ARG A 6 16.06 30.01 -40.06
C ARG A 6 15.35 28.67 -40.29
N ARG A 7 14.03 28.66 -40.53
CA ARG A 7 13.37 27.54 -41.22
C ARG A 7 13.38 27.82 -42.72
N ARG A 8 13.84 26.86 -43.52
CA ARG A 8 13.64 26.84 -44.98
C ARG A 8 12.79 25.63 -45.33
N ASN A 9 11.67 25.91 -45.99
CA ASN A 9 10.84 24.95 -46.69
C ASN A 9 11.63 24.22 -47.79
N HIS A 10 11.31 22.94 -47.97
CA HIS A 10 11.30 22.34 -49.29
C HIS A 10 9.99 21.57 -49.47
N ASN A 11 9.19 22.06 -50.41
CA ASN A 11 8.08 21.36 -51.04
C ASN A 11 8.59 20.05 -51.68
N ARG A 12 7.74 19.02 -51.69
CA ARG A 12 7.17 18.53 -52.95
C ARG A 12 5.97 17.61 -52.71
N ASP A 13 4.82 18.10 -53.16
CA ASP A 13 3.72 17.31 -53.71
C ASP A 13 4.23 16.07 -54.44
N LEU A 14 3.57 14.94 -54.21
CA LEU A 14 3.21 13.95 -55.23
C LEU A 14 2.36 12.86 -54.55
N LEU A 15 1.02 12.99 -54.64
CA LEU A 15 0.07 11.92 -54.98
C LEU A 15 -1.37 12.42 -54.77
N LYS A 16 -1.85 13.16 -55.77
CA LYS A 16 -3.28 13.27 -56.09
C LYS A 16 -3.66 12.14 -57.06
N ARG A 17 -4.93 11.71 -56.95
CA ARG A 17 -5.74 10.82 -57.83
C ARG A 17 -5.74 9.37 -57.34
N ARG A 18 -6.86 8.63 -57.24
CA ARG A 18 -8.20 8.70 -57.89
C ARG A 18 -9.03 7.59 -57.20
N TRP A 19 -10.21 7.84 -56.62
CA TRP A 19 -11.57 7.56 -57.11
C TRP A 19 -12.49 7.83 -55.90
N SER A 20 -13.51 8.70 -55.88
CA SER A 20 -14.72 8.89 -56.69
C SER A 20 -15.75 7.75 -56.68
N LYS A 21 -16.81 8.00 -55.88
CA LYS A 21 -18.25 7.72 -56.11
C LYS A 21 -18.88 6.42 -55.58
N ARG A 22 -20.02 6.67 -54.91
CA ARG A 22 -21.23 5.87 -54.58
C ARG A 22 -21.24 5.32 -53.15
N SER A 23 -22.27 5.49 -52.33
CA SER A 23 -23.65 5.96 -52.57
C SER A 23 -24.29 6.47 -51.27
N LYS A 24 -25.17 7.47 -51.42
CA LYS A 24 -26.11 7.97 -50.41
C LYS A 24 -27.21 6.93 -50.10
N SER A 25 -27.64 6.88 -48.85
CA SER A 25 -29.03 6.74 -48.37
C SER A 25 -29.07 7.40 -46.99
N GLN A 26 -29.55 8.65 -46.86
CA GLN A 26 -30.91 9.09 -46.48
C GLN A 26 -31.40 8.50 -45.14
N GLU A 27 -31.44 9.36 -44.10
CA GLU A 27 -32.67 9.82 -43.39
C GLU A 27 -32.95 8.93 -42.16
N SER A 28 -33.30 9.38 -40.95
CA SER A 28 -33.93 10.62 -40.48
C SER A 28 -33.96 10.67 -38.93
N ALA A 29 -34.13 11.89 -38.40
CA ALA A 29 -34.90 12.32 -37.22
C ALA A 29 -34.57 11.86 -35.77
N LYS A 30 -34.38 12.90 -34.90
CA LYS A 30 -35.01 13.22 -33.58
C LYS A 30 -35.25 12.08 -32.56
N SER A 31 -35.22 12.24 -31.24
CA SER A 31 -34.94 13.29 -30.25
C SER A 31 -35.24 12.67 -28.87
N SER A 32 -34.50 13.09 -27.84
CA SER A 32 -34.90 13.21 -26.42
C SER A 32 -35.41 12.03 -25.57
N SER A 33 -34.76 11.95 -24.40
CA SER A 33 -35.22 11.70 -23.02
C SER A 33 -35.56 10.28 -22.55
N ASP A 34 -34.76 9.88 -21.55
CA ASP A 34 -35.10 9.25 -20.27
C ASP A 34 -35.76 7.85 -20.27
N GLU A 35 -35.08 6.87 -19.68
CA GLU A 35 -35.48 6.23 -18.42
C GLU A 35 -34.54 5.10 -18.00
N GLU A 36 -34.63 4.79 -16.72
CA GLU A 36 -33.76 4.02 -15.84
C GLU A 36 -33.73 2.50 -16.07
N GLU A 37 -32.66 1.91 -15.51
CA GLU A 37 -32.53 0.56 -14.91
C GLU A 37 -33.00 -0.69 -15.67
N ASN A 38 -32.03 -1.59 -15.92
CA ASN A 38 -32.21 -3.01 -15.59
C ASN A 38 -30.85 -3.67 -15.31
N PHE A 39 -30.58 -3.90 -14.03
CA PHE A 39 -29.63 -4.90 -13.56
C PHE A 39 -30.35 -6.25 -13.62
N ASP A 40 -30.02 -7.11 -14.59
CA ASP A 40 -30.12 -8.55 -14.38
C ASP A 40 -29.16 -9.38 -15.26
N ASN A 41 -28.22 -10.00 -14.56
CA ASN A 41 -27.39 -11.17 -14.80
C ASN A 41 -27.40 -11.90 -16.18
N LYS A 42 -26.19 -11.98 -16.77
CA LYS A 42 -25.50 -13.23 -17.15
C LYS A 42 -24.00 -12.93 -17.39
N PRO A 43 -23.05 -13.75 -16.89
CA PRO A 43 -21.66 -13.63 -17.32
C PRO A 43 -21.63 -14.05 -18.79
N ASN A 44 -21.33 -13.10 -19.67
CA ASN A 44 -21.09 -13.42 -21.07
C ASN A 44 -19.68 -14.03 -21.13
N ASP A 45 -19.61 -15.35 -20.96
CA ASP A 45 -18.41 -16.18 -21.14
C ASP A 45 -18.04 -16.28 -22.63
N ASN A 46 -17.78 -15.12 -23.25
CA ASN A 46 -17.14 -14.99 -24.55
C ASN A 46 -16.44 -13.64 -24.58
N VAL A 47 -15.39 -13.50 -23.77
CA VAL A 47 -14.38 -12.48 -24.04
C VAL A 47 -13.52 -13.06 -25.17
N ASP A 48 -13.74 -12.58 -26.39
CA ASP A 48 -12.87 -12.90 -27.53
C ASP A 48 -11.43 -12.48 -27.17
N PHE A 49 -10.59 -13.44 -26.80
CA PHE A 49 -9.18 -13.21 -26.53
C PHE A 49 -8.53 -12.62 -27.79
N ILE A 50 -7.69 -11.60 -27.63
CA ILE A 50 -6.97 -11.01 -28.76
C ILE A 50 -6.09 -12.08 -29.40
N ASN A 51 -6.49 -12.55 -30.58
CA ASN A 51 -5.68 -13.48 -31.34
C ASN A 51 -4.57 -12.72 -32.07
N PHE A 52 -3.37 -12.73 -31.48
CA PHE A 52 -2.18 -12.10 -32.07
C PHE A 52 -1.76 -12.67 -33.44
N LEU A 53 -2.36 -13.79 -33.90
CA LEU A 53 -2.17 -14.29 -35.26
C LEU A 53 -2.98 -13.52 -36.31
N ASN A 54 -4.00 -12.76 -35.89
CA ASN A 54 -4.80 -11.94 -36.79
C ASN A 54 -4.08 -10.61 -37.08
N LYS A 55 -3.35 -10.58 -38.20
CA LYS A 55 -2.58 -9.41 -38.64
C LYS A 55 -3.44 -8.14 -38.84
N SER A 56 -4.74 -8.26 -39.11
CA SER A 56 -5.62 -7.09 -39.25
C SER A 56 -5.75 -6.36 -37.92
N ILE A 57 -6.09 -7.09 -36.86
CA ILE A 57 -6.29 -6.52 -35.51
C ILE A 57 -4.99 -5.94 -34.98
N VAL A 58 -3.86 -6.63 -35.21
CA VAL A 58 -2.54 -6.14 -34.80
C VAL A 58 -2.18 -4.84 -35.52
N ASN A 59 -2.50 -4.72 -36.81
CA ASN A 59 -2.27 -3.49 -37.57
C ASN A 59 -3.20 -2.37 -37.10
N ASP A 60 -4.48 -2.64 -36.86
CA ASP A 60 -5.43 -1.63 -36.38
C ASP A 60 -5.02 -1.06 -35.01
N ILE A 61 -4.57 -1.94 -34.09
CA ILE A 61 -4.02 -1.50 -32.80
C ILE A 61 -2.69 -0.78 -32.97
N GLY A 62 -1.85 -1.20 -33.94
CA GLY A 62 -0.61 -0.50 -34.28
C GLY A 62 -0.84 0.92 -34.80
N ASP A 63 -1.83 1.10 -35.68
CA ASP A 63 -2.22 2.41 -36.21
C ASP A 63 -2.78 3.31 -35.10
N LEU A 64 -3.62 2.75 -34.21
CA LEU A 64 -4.10 3.45 -33.03
C LEU A 64 -2.95 3.83 -32.08
N PHE A 65 -1.98 2.93 -31.90
CA PHE A 65 -0.80 3.18 -31.07
C PHE A 65 0.02 4.35 -31.61
N GLU A 66 0.28 4.38 -32.92
CA GLU A 66 1.02 5.47 -33.55
C GLU A 66 0.24 6.79 -33.51
N PHE A 67 -1.09 6.76 -33.67
CA PHE A 67 -1.93 7.94 -33.48
C PHE A 67 -1.88 8.49 -32.04
N CYS A 68 -1.97 7.61 -31.05
CA CYS A 68 -1.92 8.00 -29.64
C CYS A 68 -0.54 8.53 -29.23
N LYS A 69 0.54 8.04 -29.84
CA LYS A 69 1.92 8.48 -29.60
C LYS A 69 2.17 9.96 -29.92
N GLU A 70 1.39 10.56 -30.82
CA GLU A 70 1.45 12.01 -31.08
C GLU A 70 0.89 12.85 -29.92
N LYS A 71 0.07 12.26 -29.04
CA LYS A 71 -0.63 12.96 -27.96
C LYS A 71 -0.20 12.51 -26.56
N ILE A 72 0.32 11.29 -26.42
CA ILE A 72 0.59 10.63 -25.14
C ILE A 72 1.96 9.94 -25.22
N ASN A 73 2.71 9.95 -24.11
CA ASN A 73 4.02 9.29 -24.01
C ASN A 73 3.90 7.79 -24.34
N THR A 74 4.76 7.30 -25.23
CA THR A 74 4.89 5.88 -25.61
C THR A 74 4.97 4.95 -24.39
N ARG A 75 5.58 5.43 -23.29
CA ARG A 75 5.66 4.72 -22.01
C ARG A 75 4.29 4.41 -21.43
N PHE A 76 3.41 5.40 -21.40
CA PHE A 76 2.08 5.24 -20.82
C PHE A 76 1.23 4.23 -21.60
N ILE A 77 1.19 4.37 -22.93
CA ILE A 77 0.39 3.50 -23.79
C ILE A 77 0.92 2.06 -23.73
N SER A 78 2.23 1.87 -23.76
CA SER A 78 2.82 0.54 -23.69
C SER A 78 2.57 -0.16 -22.34
N VAL A 79 2.59 0.59 -21.24
CA VAL A 79 2.29 0.06 -19.89
C VAL A 79 0.82 -0.32 -19.79
N LEU A 80 -0.09 0.50 -20.29
CA LEU A 80 -1.52 0.19 -20.32
C LEU A 80 -1.81 -1.06 -21.15
N LEU A 81 -1.25 -1.16 -22.36
CA LEU A 81 -1.42 -2.35 -23.21
C LEU A 81 -0.83 -3.59 -22.54
N TYR A 82 0.35 -3.48 -21.93
CA TYR A 82 0.94 -4.57 -21.15
C TYR A 82 0.01 -5.02 -20.01
N MET A 83 -0.49 -4.10 -19.19
CA MET A 83 -1.35 -4.43 -18.05
C MET A 83 -2.67 -5.06 -18.50
N SER A 84 -3.30 -4.52 -19.55
CA SER A 84 -4.53 -5.07 -20.12
C SER A 84 -4.32 -6.48 -20.67
N LEU A 85 -3.27 -6.70 -21.45
CA LEU A 85 -2.99 -8.03 -22.02
C LEU A 85 -2.62 -9.06 -20.94
N ARG A 86 -1.95 -8.63 -19.87
CA ARG A 86 -1.71 -9.48 -18.69
C ARG A 86 -3.00 -9.81 -17.95
N HIS A 87 -3.92 -8.86 -17.83
CA HIS A 87 -5.24 -9.10 -17.24
C HIS A 87 -6.05 -10.13 -18.05
N PHE A 88 -5.96 -10.08 -19.39
CA PHE A 88 -6.55 -11.09 -20.28
C PHE A 88 -5.72 -12.39 -20.38
N GLY A 89 -4.76 -12.63 -19.49
CA GLY A 89 -4.06 -13.92 -19.39
C GLY A 89 -3.06 -14.23 -20.50
N HIS A 90 -2.69 -13.26 -21.34
CA HIS A 90 -1.71 -13.49 -22.41
C HIS A 90 -0.29 -13.74 -21.86
N SER A 91 0.44 -14.62 -22.54
CA SER A 91 1.80 -14.98 -22.13
C SER A 91 2.76 -13.79 -22.29
N TRP A 92 3.80 -13.75 -21.46
CA TRP A 92 4.78 -12.67 -21.52
C TRP A 92 5.48 -12.57 -22.88
N ARG A 93 5.74 -13.72 -23.51
CA ARG A 93 6.37 -13.80 -24.84
C ARG A 93 5.48 -13.19 -25.93
N ASP A 94 4.18 -13.47 -25.89
CA ASP A 94 3.23 -12.96 -26.89
C ASP A 94 3.07 -11.45 -26.74
N ILE A 95 3.02 -10.96 -25.50
CA ILE A 95 2.95 -9.52 -25.21
C ILE A 95 4.23 -8.81 -25.65
N ASP A 96 5.42 -9.38 -25.39
CA ASP A 96 6.69 -8.76 -25.83
C ASP A 96 6.78 -8.70 -27.36
N ALA A 97 6.38 -9.77 -28.05
CA ALA A 97 6.34 -9.80 -29.51
C ALA A 97 5.32 -8.77 -30.06
N PHE A 98 4.14 -8.69 -29.46
CA PHE A 98 3.10 -7.73 -29.82
C PHE A 98 3.56 -6.27 -29.64
N LEU A 99 4.06 -5.92 -28.45
CA LEU A 99 4.51 -4.56 -28.14
C LEU A 99 5.67 -4.13 -29.07
N ARG A 100 6.60 -5.03 -29.38
CA ARG A 100 7.66 -4.76 -30.36
C ARG A 100 7.12 -4.53 -31.77
N THR A 101 6.08 -5.27 -32.15
CA THR A 101 5.45 -5.15 -33.49
C THR A 101 4.82 -3.78 -33.68
N ILE A 102 4.18 -3.23 -32.65
CA ILE A 102 3.54 -1.91 -32.69
C ILE A 102 4.49 -0.75 -32.36
N GLY A 103 5.80 -1.01 -32.17
CA GLY A 103 6.78 0.03 -31.83
C GLY A 103 6.71 0.53 -30.38
N GLY A 104 6.10 -0.24 -29.48
CA GLY A 104 6.09 -0.01 -28.04
C GLY A 104 7.37 -0.49 -27.35
N MET A 105 7.43 -0.32 -26.03
CA MET A 105 8.55 -0.83 -25.23
C MET A 105 8.47 -2.35 -25.03
N THR A 106 9.59 -2.94 -24.61
CA THR A 106 9.60 -4.36 -24.24
C THR A 106 8.62 -4.65 -23.11
N ALA A 107 8.08 -5.86 -23.06
CA ALA A 107 7.24 -6.31 -21.96
C ALA A 107 7.97 -6.17 -20.60
N THR A 108 9.29 -6.34 -20.57
CA THR A 108 10.13 -6.08 -19.39
C THR A 108 10.02 -4.63 -18.91
N SER A 109 10.20 -3.69 -19.84
CA SER A 109 10.15 -2.26 -19.54
C SER A 109 8.75 -1.82 -19.12
N ALA A 110 7.73 -2.37 -19.81
CA ALA A 110 6.34 -2.09 -19.49
C ALA A 110 5.95 -2.63 -18.11
N HIS A 111 6.41 -3.82 -17.74
CA HIS A 111 6.22 -4.36 -16.39
C HIS A 111 6.84 -3.45 -15.32
N LYS A 112 8.10 -3.04 -15.50
CA LYS A 112 8.79 -2.14 -14.56
C LYS A 112 8.00 -0.85 -14.33
N TRP A 113 7.57 -0.21 -15.40
CA TRP A 113 6.78 1.03 -15.32
C TRP A 113 5.35 0.78 -14.83
N SER A 114 4.78 -0.42 -14.99
CA SER A 114 3.49 -0.77 -14.40
C SER A 114 3.53 -0.73 -12.87
N THR A 115 4.63 -1.19 -12.26
CA THR A 115 4.81 -1.14 -10.80
C THR A 115 4.87 0.31 -10.29
N VAL A 116 5.61 1.17 -10.99
CA VAL A 116 5.68 2.62 -10.68
C VAL A 116 4.30 3.28 -10.84
N LEU A 117 3.57 2.93 -11.90
CA LEU A 117 2.22 3.43 -12.17
C LEU A 117 1.21 2.99 -11.09
N VAL A 118 1.24 1.71 -10.68
CA VAL A 118 0.37 1.16 -9.63
C VAL A 118 0.67 1.78 -8.26
N ASN A 119 1.94 2.05 -7.98
CA ASN A 119 2.37 2.72 -6.75
C ASN A 119 2.07 4.24 -6.73
N LYS A 120 1.42 4.77 -7.78
CA LYS A 120 1.03 6.18 -7.93
C LYS A 120 2.19 7.17 -7.91
N ASP A 121 3.40 6.72 -8.24
CA ASP A 121 4.56 7.61 -8.40
C ASP A 121 4.59 8.19 -9.83
N PHE A 122 3.69 9.14 -10.08
CA PHE A 122 3.54 9.75 -11.40
C PHE A 122 4.72 10.64 -11.78
N ASP A 123 5.44 11.18 -10.80
CA ASP A 123 6.62 12.02 -11.04
C ASP A 123 7.77 11.18 -11.60
N GLU A 124 8.05 10.01 -11.02
CA GLU A 124 9.02 9.05 -11.58
C GLU A 124 8.53 8.49 -12.94
N PHE A 125 7.23 8.21 -13.04
CA PHE A 125 6.63 7.69 -14.27
C PHE A 125 6.71 8.66 -15.46
N THR A 126 6.63 9.97 -15.22
CA THR A 126 6.65 11.00 -16.27
C THR A 126 8.04 11.56 -16.55
N ALA A 127 9.01 11.36 -15.66
CA ALA A 127 10.38 11.81 -15.84
C ALA A 127 11.00 11.27 -17.16
N GLU A 128 11.45 12.18 -18.03
CA GLU A 128 12.18 11.85 -19.27
C GLU A 128 13.66 11.48 -19.00
N GLU A 129 14.17 11.82 -17.82
CA GLU A 129 15.53 11.53 -17.43
C GLU A 129 15.72 10.01 -17.25
N ARG A 130 16.68 9.44 -17.99
CA ARG A 130 17.03 8.02 -17.98
C ARG A 130 17.69 7.63 -16.64
N GLY A 131 16.92 7.60 -15.57
CA GLY A 131 17.31 7.16 -14.24
C GLY A 131 16.92 5.71 -13.90
N GLY A 132 16.51 4.91 -14.89
CA GLY A 132 16.15 3.52 -14.64
C GLY A 132 17.37 2.65 -14.30
N LYS A 133 17.21 1.67 -13.38
CA LYS A 133 18.14 0.53 -13.19
C LYS A 133 18.79 0.12 -14.53
N ARG A 134 20.12 0.17 -14.62
CA ARG A 134 20.90 -0.15 -15.84
C ARG A 134 20.82 -1.62 -16.25
N PHE A 135 20.47 -2.51 -15.31
CA PHE A 135 20.32 -3.95 -15.52
C PHE A 135 19.15 -4.45 -14.68
N ASP A 136 18.40 -5.39 -15.25
CA ASP A 136 17.37 -6.11 -14.51
C ASP A 136 18.04 -6.96 -13.43
N THR A 137 17.56 -6.85 -12.20
CA THR A 137 17.97 -7.75 -11.13
C THR A 137 17.28 -9.09 -11.32
N PHE A 138 17.86 -10.15 -10.79
CA PHE A 138 17.25 -11.49 -10.82
C PHE A 138 15.76 -11.50 -10.40
N TRP A 139 15.40 -10.72 -9.38
CA TRP A 139 14.02 -10.63 -8.91
C TRP A 139 13.11 -9.85 -9.86
N ASP A 140 13.65 -8.91 -10.64
CA ASP A 140 12.88 -8.22 -11.69
C ASP A 140 12.50 -9.21 -12.83
N CYS A 141 13.29 -10.27 -13.05
CA CYS A 141 12.99 -11.34 -14.00
C CYS A 141 12.04 -12.42 -13.43
N TYR A 142 12.03 -12.61 -12.10
CA TYR A 142 11.28 -13.66 -11.42
C TYR A 142 10.56 -13.11 -10.17
N PRO A 143 9.55 -12.25 -10.34
CA PRO A 143 8.87 -11.57 -9.22
C PRO A 143 8.08 -12.55 -8.33
N ASP A 144 7.46 -13.57 -8.92
CA ASP A 144 6.73 -14.60 -8.18
C ASP A 144 7.68 -15.37 -7.24
N LEU A 145 8.90 -15.64 -7.71
CA LEU A 145 9.95 -16.29 -6.93
C LEU A 145 10.46 -15.40 -5.77
N GLU A 146 10.44 -14.06 -5.93
CA GLU A 146 10.78 -13.12 -4.85
C GLU A 146 9.77 -13.20 -3.71
N LEU A 147 8.48 -13.25 -4.05
CA LEU A 147 7.40 -13.31 -3.06
C LEU A 147 7.46 -14.62 -2.25
N GLU A 148 7.62 -15.74 -2.93
CA GLU A 148 7.79 -17.05 -2.27
C GLU A 148 9.08 -17.10 -1.44
N ALA A 149 10.19 -16.55 -1.94
CA ALA A 149 11.45 -16.49 -1.20
C ALA A 149 11.31 -15.66 0.09
N ARG A 150 10.58 -14.54 0.06
CA ARG A 150 10.29 -13.72 1.25
C ARG A 150 9.45 -14.47 2.28
N GLN A 151 8.42 -15.20 1.83
CA GLN A 151 7.59 -16.02 2.71
C GLN A 151 8.41 -17.12 3.38
N PHE A 152 9.17 -17.88 2.58
CA PHE A 152 10.06 -18.93 3.07
C PHE A 152 11.05 -18.41 4.13
N VAL A 153 11.70 -17.27 3.86
CA VAL A 153 12.65 -16.65 4.79
C VAL A 153 11.97 -16.27 6.12
N THR A 154 10.76 -15.72 6.04
CA THR A 154 10.00 -15.30 7.23
C THR A 154 9.60 -16.50 8.09
N GLU A 155 9.12 -17.57 7.45
CA GLU A 155 8.77 -18.83 8.12
C GLU A 155 9.99 -19.50 8.76
N GLU A 156 11.09 -19.64 8.03
CA GLU A 156 12.31 -20.27 8.55
C GLU A 156 12.94 -19.47 9.69
N CYS A 157 12.91 -18.14 9.63
CA CYS A 157 13.38 -17.29 10.73
C CYS A 157 12.49 -17.41 11.99
N SER A 158 11.24 -17.86 11.86
CA SER A 158 10.33 -18.06 13.00
C SER A 158 10.54 -19.40 13.74
N LYS A 159 11.20 -20.38 13.10
CA LYS A 159 11.40 -21.73 13.65
C LYS A 159 12.49 -21.79 14.73
N THR A 160 12.29 -22.69 15.69
CA THR A 160 13.18 -22.93 16.84
C THR A 160 14.45 -23.69 16.48
N GLU A 161 14.37 -24.60 15.50
CA GLU A 161 15.49 -25.44 15.06
C GLU A 161 16.42 -24.66 14.13
N ALA A 162 17.63 -24.39 14.62
CA ALA A 162 18.53 -23.36 14.13
C ALA A 162 19.46 -23.82 12.98
N SER A 163 18.93 -23.98 11.77
CA SER A 163 19.77 -24.27 10.58
C SER A 163 19.59 -23.30 9.41
N PHE A 164 18.71 -22.30 9.53
CA PHE A 164 18.47 -21.37 8.43
C PHE A 164 19.68 -20.46 8.16
N THR A 165 20.21 -20.55 6.94
CA THR A 165 21.35 -19.77 6.45
C THR A 165 21.06 -19.19 5.07
N ALA A 166 21.96 -18.32 4.58
CA ALA A 166 21.91 -17.85 3.19
C ALA A 166 21.99 -19.00 2.17
N GLU A 167 22.60 -20.13 2.55
CA GLU A 167 22.65 -21.32 1.71
C GLU A 167 21.28 -22.01 1.64
N SER A 168 20.54 -22.06 2.75
CA SER A 168 19.15 -22.55 2.77
C SER A 168 18.26 -21.76 1.80
N LEU A 169 18.40 -20.44 1.78
CA LEU A 169 17.72 -19.57 0.81
C LEU A 169 18.17 -19.86 -0.64
N ALA A 170 19.48 -20.00 -0.88
CA ALA A 170 19.99 -20.27 -2.21
C ALA A 170 19.46 -21.61 -2.77
N ARG A 171 19.42 -22.66 -1.95
CA ARG A 171 18.86 -23.97 -2.31
C ARG A 171 17.36 -23.91 -2.59
N PHE A 172 16.61 -23.14 -1.80
CA PHE A 172 15.18 -22.92 -2.03
C PHE A 172 14.92 -22.24 -3.39
N ILE A 173 15.62 -21.14 -3.66
CA ILE A 173 15.51 -20.39 -4.91
C ILE A 173 15.85 -21.28 -6.11
N ASP A 174 16.92 -22.06 -5.99
CA ASP A 174 17.37 -22.98 -7.03
C ASP A 174 16.31 -24.05 -7.35
N ALA A 175 15.84 -24.77 -6.34
CA ALA A 175 14.81 -25.80 -6.52
C ALA A 175 13.54 -25.23 -7.15
N ARG A 176 13.09 -24.07 -6.67
CA ARG A 176 11.86 -23.46 -7.14
C ARG A 176 11.99 -22.87 -8.54
N PHE A 177 13.14 -22.32 -8.90
CA PHE A 177 13.43 -21.85 -10.25
C PHE A 177 13.32 -22.98 -11.29
N TYR A 178 13.88 -24.16 -11.01
CA TYR A 178 13.79 -25.30 -11.92
C TYR A 178 12.35 -25.84 -12.03
N GLN A 179 11.61 -25.86 -10.93
CA GLN A 179 10.19 -26.23 -10.93
C GLN A 179 9.33 -25.27 -11.77
N LEU A 180 9.46 -23.96 -11.57
CA LEU A 180 8.67 -22.96 -12.29
C LEU A 180 8.93 -22.99 -13.80
N ASN A 181 10.16 -23.33 -14.20
CA ASN A 181 10.54 -23.39 -15.60
C ASN A 181 10.39 -24.79 -16.23
N ASN A 182 9.90 -25.80 -15.49
CA ASN A 182 9.83 -27.21 -15.92
C ASN A 182 11.17 -27.75 -16.47
N MET A 183 12.29 -27.31 -15.87
CA MET A 183 13.64 -27.71 -16.28
C MET A 183 14.22 -28.73 -15.30
N LYS A 184 15.06 -29.65 -15.81
CA LYS A 184 15.86 -30.54 -14.95
C LYS A 184 17.25 -29.94 -14.76
N LYS A 185 17.69 -29.87 -13.51
CA LYS A 185 19.05 -29.43 -13.17
C LYS A 185 20.08 -30.45 -13.64
N VAL A 186 21.14 -29.98 -14.29
CA VAL A 186 22.21 -30.83 -14.86
C VAL A 186 23.55 -30.59 -14.17
N ASP A 187 23.75 -29.41 -13.58
CA ASP A 187 24.96 -28.98 -12.90
C ASP A 187 24.78 -28.89 -11.37
N LEU A 188 25.86 -28.60 -10.65
CA LEU A 188 25.85 -28.34 -9.21
C LEU A 188 25.79 -26.83 -8.89
N GLU A 189 25.85 -25.96 -9.90
CA GLU A 189 25.83 -24.51 -9.68
C GLU A 189 24.45 -24.04 -9.20
N LEU A 190 24.44 -23.10 -8.26
CA LEU A 190 23.21 -22.50 -7.76
C LEU A 190 22.78 -21.38 -8.70
N VAL A 191 21.50 -21.36 -9.08
CA VAL A 191 20.88 -20.26 -9.86
C VAL A 191 21.22 -18.89 -9.25
N ARG A 192 21.32 -18.83 -7.92
CA ARG A 192 21.73 -17.65 -7.19
C ARG A 192 22.79 -18.00 -6.15
N SER A 193 23.92 -17.31 -6.21
CA SER A 193 25.03 -17.58 -5.29
C SER A 193 24.64 -17.32 -3.82
N VAL A 194 25.30 -18.02 -2.90
CA VAL A 194 25.12 -17.82 -1.44
C VAL A 194 25.44 -16.37 -1.04
N GLY A 195 26.45 -15.76 -1.67
CA GLY A 195 26.81 -14.35 -1.45
C GLY A 195 25.70 -13.38 -1.87
N SER A 196 25.08 -13.63 -3.02
CA SER A 196 23.92 -12.85 -3.48
C SER A 196 22.73 -13.02 -2.54
N CYS A 197 22.43 -14.25 -2.11
CA CYS A 197 21.35 -14.53 -1.16
C CYS A 197 21.57 -13.85 0.19
N LYS A 198 22.82 -13.70 0.64
CA LYS A 198 23.15 -12.91 1.84
C LYS A 198 22.82 -11.43 1.70
N LEU A 199 22.99 -10.86 0.50
CA LEU A 199 22.56 -9.49 0.20
C LEU A 199 21.04 -9.39 0.13
N ASP A 200 20.36 -10.39 -0.43
CA ASP A 200 18.90 -10.41 -0.49
C ASP A 200 18.27 -10.50 0.89
N LEU A 201 18.80 -11.34 1.79
CA LEU A 201 18.35 -11.39 3.18
C LEU A 201 18.39 -10.01 3.84
N ARG A 202 19.46 -9.24 3.61
CA ARG A 202 19.54 -7.84 4.10
C ARG A 202 18.49 -6.94 3.46
N ARG A 203 18.26 -7.07 2.14
CA ARG A 203 17.23 -6.30 1.41
C ARG A 203 15.82 -6.64 1.87
N PHE A 204 15.57 -7.89 2.25
CA PHE A 204 14.30 -8.32 2.80
C PHE A 204 14.08 -7.78 4.22
N GLY A 205 15.14 -7.33 4.90
CA GLY A 205 15.08 -6.71 6.24
C GLY A 205 15.78 -7.52 7.34
N ALA A 206 16.49 -8.60 6.99
CA ALA A 206 17.17 -9.43 7.97
C ALA A 206 18.40 -8.72 8.57
N LYS A 207 18.49 -8.77 9.89
CA LYS A 207 19.65 -8.37 10.69
C LYS A 207 20.50 -9.58 11.06
N TYR A 208 21.77 -9.34 11.36
CA TYR A 208 22.73 -10.36 11.77
C TYR A 208 23.29 -10.02 13.15
N THR A 209 23.32 -10.99 14.06
CA THR A 209 24.06 -10.83 15.32
C THR A 209 25.55 -11.02 15.08
N ALA A 210 26.39 -10.26 15.77
CA ALA A 210 27.85 -10.28 15.61
C ALA A 210 28.47 -11.68 15.77
N ASN A 211 27.86 -12.57 16.56
CA ASN A 211 28.48 -13.84 16.97
C ASN A 211 27.93 -15.10 16.28
N VAL A 212 26.83 -15.04 15.52
CA VAL A 212 26.15 -16.27 15.05
C VAL A 212 25.99 -16.32 13.53
N GLY A 213 26.25 -15.23 12.79
CA GLY A 213 26.07 -15.21 11.32
C GLY A 213 24.63 -15.51 10.85
N ARG A 214 23.68 -15.66 11.79
CA ARG A 214 22.29 -16.04 11.57
C ARG A 214 21.43 -14.81 11.28
N PRO A 215 20.62 -14.83 10.22
CA PRO A 215 19.67 -13.76 9.93
C PRO A 215 18.46 -13.82 10.88
N TYR A 216 17.95 -12.67 11.32
CA TYR A 216 16.71 -12.50 12.09
C TYR A 216 15.99 -11.18 11.71
N TYR A 217 14.68 -11.08 11.94
CA TYR A 217 13.89 -9.87 11.65
C TYR A 217 13.45 -9.17 12.94
N LEU A 218 13.44 -7.83 12.93
CA LEU A 218 12.86 -7.03 14.02
C LEU A 218 11.33 -7.15 14.00
N GLY A 219 10.69 -7.31 15.15
CA GLY A 219 9.22 -7.42 15.27
C GLY A 219 8.67 -8.84 15.09
N HIS A 220 9.41 -9.72 14.41
CA HIS A 220 9.18 -11.17 14.46
C HIS A 220 9.96 -11.77 15.63
N GLU A 221 9.55 -11.42 16.85
CA GLU A 221 10.16 -11.96 18.05
C GLU A 221 9.75 -13.43 18.20
N ARG A 222 10.74 -14.32 18.41
CA ARG A 222 10.45 -15.73 18.64
C ARG A 222 9.63 -15.88 19.92
N SER A 223 8.69 -16.81 19.93
CA SER A 223 7.80 -17.04 21.08
C SER A 223 8.55 -17.38 22.37
N ASP A 224 9.71 -18.03 22.27
CA ASP A 224 10.58 -18.30 23.42
C ASP A 224 11.31 -17.05 23.91
N VAL A 225 11.74 -16.16 23.01
CA VAL A 225 12.36 -14.86 23.38
C VAL A 225 11.35 -13.96 24.07
N ILE A 226 10.11 -13.91 23.57
CA ILE A 226 8.99 -13.20 24.23
C ILE A 226 8.77 -13.79 25.62
N LYS A 227 8.65 -15.12 25.75
CA LYS A 227 8.51 -15.80 27.05
C LYS A 227 9.67 -15.50 28.01
N HIS A 228 10.92 -15.53 27.56
CA HIS A 228 12.07 -15.21 28.41
C HIS A 228 12.07 -13.74 28.81
N ARG A 229 11.69 -12.83 27.91
CA ARG A 229 11.53 -11.40 28.23
C ARG A 229 10.42 -11.21 29.27
N GLU A 230 9.28 -11.86 29.11
CA GLU A 230 8.18 -11.83 30.08
C GLU A 230 8.58 -12.43 31.43
N GLN A 231 9.29 -13.56 31.44
CA GLN A 231 9.82 -14.20 32.65
C GLN A 231 10.84 -13.30 33.35
N PHE A 232 11.72 -12.67 32.59
CA PHE A 232 12.69 -11.69 33.08
C PHE A 232 11.99 -10.48 33.69
N VAL A 233 11.00 -9.89 32.99
CA VAL A 233 10.19 -8.79 33.52
C VAL A 233 9.45 -9.22 34.79
N LYS A 234 8.84 -10.40 34.83
CA LYS A 234 8.17 -10.94 36.03
C LYS A 234 9.14 -11.13 37.20
N TYR A 235 10.33 -11.69 36.94
CA TYR A 235 11.40 -11.81 37.93
C TYR A 235 11.83 -10.43 38.46
N PHE A 236 11.98 -9.44 37.58
CA PHE A 236 12.31 -8.07 37.98
C PHE A 236 11.23 -7.40 38.83
N LEU A 237 9.95 -7.60 38.48
CA LEU A 237 8.81 -7.06 39.25
C LEU A 237 8.66 -7.72 40.63
N GLN A 238 9.14 -8.95 40.80
CA GLN A 238 9.05 -9.70 42.06
C GLN A 238 10.21 -9.43 43.02
N ASN A 239 11.35 -8.91 42.54
CA ASN A 239 12.53 -8.66 43.38
C ASN A 239 12.53 -7.23 43.94
N GLU A 240 12.53 -7.11 45.27
CA GLU A 240 12.48 -5.83 45.99
C GLU A 240 13.77 -5.00 45.89
N ASP A 241 14.88 -5.60 45.44
CA ASP A 241 16.19 -4.95 45.30
C ASP A 241 16.38 -4.20 43.97
N CYS A 242 15.33 -4.10 43.15
CA CYS A 242 15.37 -3.44 41.85
C CYS A 242 14.80 -2.00 41.91
N PHE A 243 15.48 -1.07 41.24
CA PHE A 243 14.99 0.31 41.08
C PHE A 243 14.03 0.34 39.88
N TYR A 244 12.74 0.48 40.15
CA TYR A 244 11.74 0.58 39.09
C TYR A 244 10.79 1.73 39.39
N THR A 245 10.26 2.32 38.33
CA THR A 245 9.13 3.23 38.40
C THR A 245 7.98 2.58 37.66
N ILE A 246 6.79 2.58 38.26
CA ILE A 246 5.56 2.34 37.52
C ILE A 246 5.05 3.73 37.16
N THR A 247 5.31 4.17 35.94
CA THR A 247 4.81 5.45 35.45
C THR A 247 3.49 5.26 34.73
N ASP A 248 2.39 5.48 35.44
CA ASP A 248 1.25 6.17 34.84
C ASP A 248 1.48 7.67 35.14
N ASP A 249 1.81 8.44 34.11
CA ASP A 249 2.42 9.78 34.20
C ASP A 249 1.72 10.77 35.17
N SER A 250 2.52 11.35 36.07
CA SER A 250 2.46 12.75 36.54
C SER A 250 3.46 13.02 37.68
N SER A 251 3.96 11.98 38.37
CA SER A 251 5.07 12.08 39.32
C SER A 251 5.72 10.71 39.50
N PRO A 252 6.90 10.42 38.90
CA PRO A 252 7.57 9.14 39.15
C PRO A 252 7.94 9.04 40.63
N GLN A 253 7.27 8.16 41.36
CA GLN A 253 7.65 7.82 42.74
C GLN A 253 8.87 6.90 42.70
N TRP A 254 10.05 7.49 42.65
CA TRP A 254 11.31 6.76 42.67
C TRP A 254 11.50 6.08 44.02
N LYS A 255 11.56 4.74 44.03
CA LYS A 255 12.04 3.99 45.20
C LYS A 255 13.55 3.81 45.10
N PHE A 256 14.32 4.43 46.00
CA PHE A 256 15.78 4.33 46.00
C PHE A 256 16.31 2.99 46.54
N PRO A 257 17.31 2.34 45.90
CA PRO A 257 17.88 1.13 46.43
C PRO A 257 18.96 1.53 47.45
N LYS A 258 19.17 0.73 48.48
CA LYS A 258 20.26 0.99 49.43
C LYS A 258 21.64 0.52 48.93
N GLY A 259 21.77 0.14 47.65
CA GLY A 259 22.96 -0.50 47.05
C GLY A 259 23.18 -0.21 45.56
N ARG A 260 24.20 -0.88 44.96
CA ARG A 260 24.75 -0.59 43.61
C ARG A 260 23.69 -0.64 42.49
N ALA A 261 23.66 0.42 41.68
CA ALA A 261 22.67 0.64 40.61
C ALA A 261 22.95 -0.18 39.34
N ILE A 262 21.93 -0.82 38.73
CA ILE A 262 21.94 -1.19 37.30
C ILE A 262 20.50 -1.24 36.71
N VAL A 263 20.43 -0.75 35.46
CA VAL A 263 19.41 -0.80 34.38
C VAL A 263 18.17 0.08 34.52
N LEU A 264 18.11 1.10 33.64
CA LEU A 264 16.94 1.89 33.31
C LEU A 264 16.16 1.19 32.19
N LEU A 265 14.94 0.73 32.46
CA LEU A 265 13.97 0.37 31.43
C LEU A 265 12.98 1.53 31.32
N CYS A 266 13.07 2.27 30.22
CA CYS A 266 12.08 3.27 29.86
C CYS A 266 10.95 2.55 29.14
N ASP A 267 9.77 2.45 29.75
CA ASP A 267 8.59 1.96 29.06
C ASP A 267 8.25 2.93 27.92
N GLN A 268 7.82 2.40 26.78
CA GLN A 268 7.47 3.24 25.64
C GLN A 268 6.25 4.07 26.05
N LYS A 269 6.37 5.41 26.00
CA LYS A 269 5.25 6.34 26.23
C LYS A 269 4.00 5.81 25.54
N LYS A 270 2.92 5.57 26.29
CA LYS A 270 1.60 5.29 25.71
C LYS A 270 1.23 6.46 24.80
N GLN A 271 1.17 6.19 23.49
CA GLN A 271 0.81 7.20 22.50
C GLN A 271 -0.71 7.25 22.39
N TYR A 272 -1.31 8.24 23.07
CA TYR A 272 -2.75 8.44 23.04
C TYR A 272 -3.18 9.07 21.71
N VAL A 273 -4.14 8.46 21.03
CA VAL A 273 -4.71 8.98 19.77
C VAL A 273 -6.18 9.30 19.97
N LEU A 274 -6.56 10.57 19.82
CA LEU A 274 -7.95 10.99 19.96
C LEU A 274 -8.73 10.67 18.68
N VAL A 275 -9.87 10.00 18.80
CA VAL A 275 -10.72 9.62 17.67
C VAL A 275 -12.15 10.14 17.88
N PRO A 276 -12.41 11.41 17.53
CA PRO A 276 -13.77 11.93 17.42
C PRO A 276 -14.58 11.12 16.39
N GLY A 277 -15.81 10.71 16.74
CA GLY A 277 -16.62 9.85 15.88
C GLY A 277 -16.17 8.37 15.86
N GLY A 278 -15.37 7.97 16.84
CA GLY A 278 -14.80 6.62 16.94
C GLY A 278 -15.81 5.50 17.18
N ALA A 279 -17.05 5.81 17.60
CA ALA A 279 -18.11 4.80 17.69
C ALA A 279 -18.88 4.63 16.37
N GLY A 280 -18.62 5.48 15.36
CA GLY A 280 -19.17 5.36 14.01
C GLY A 280 -18.51 4.25 13.18
N PHE A 281 -19.04 4.00 11.99
CA PHE A 281 -18.57 2.93 11.10
C PHE A 281 -17.06 3.01 10.82
N ILE A 282 -16.60 4.09 10.19
CA ILE A 282 -15.17 4.27 9.85
C ILE A 282 -14.32 4.40 11.12
N GLY A 283 -14.78 5.22 12.08
CA GLY A 283 -14.05 5.48 13.31
C GLY A 283 -13.76 4.22 14.12
N SER A 284 -14.72 3.28 14.21
CA SER A 284 -14.54 2.03 14.96
C SER A 284 -13.49 1.11 14.35
N HIS A 285 -13.41 1.04 13.01
CA HIS A 285 -12.33 0.34 12.32
C HIS A 285 -10.97 1.01 12.56
N CYS A 286 -10.91 2.35 12.54
CA CYS A 286 -9.68 3.06 12.90
C CYS A 286 -9.23 2.75 14.33
N VAL A 287 -10.16 2.65 15.29
CA VAL A 287 -9.85 2.29 16.68
C VAL A 287 -9.24 0.89 16.77
N ILE A 288 -9.76 -0.10 16.03
CA ILE A 288 -9.18 -1.45 15.97
C ILE A 288 -7.74 -1.39 15.45
N GLU A 289 -7.51 -0.74 14.32
CA GLU A 289 -6.18 -0.66 13.71
C GLU A 289 -5.17 0.08 14.60
N LEU A 290 -5.60 1.12 15.30
CA LEU A 290 -4.76 1.84 16.27
C LEU A 290 -4.32 0.92 17.42
N ILE A 291 -5.22 0.10 17.95
CA ILE A 291 -4.89 -0.87 19.01
C ILE A 291 -3.90 -1.91 18.48
N THR A 292 -4.15 -2.47 17.29
CA THR A 292 -3.25 -3.43 16.65
C THR A 292 -1.85 -2.85 16.40
N ALA A 293 -1.77 -1.56 16.09
CA ALA A 293 -0.52 -0.83 15.90
C ALA A 293 0.16 -0.38 17.20
N GLY A 294 -0.41 -0.70 18.37
CA GLY A 294 0.17 -0.40 19.68
C GLY A 294 -0.15 1.00 20.24
N TYR A 295 -1.09 1.74 19.63
CA TYR A 295 -1.57 3.02 20.14
C TYR A 295 -2.69 2.84 21.16
N THR A 296 -2.91 3.85 21.99
CA THR A 296 -4.03 3.88 22.94
C THR A 296 -5.11 4.85 22.46
N PRO A 297 -6.16 4.39 21.77
CA PRO A 297 -7.20 5.29 21.27
C PRO A 297 -8.10 5.83 22.40
N ILE A 298 -8.44 7.11 22.30
CA ILE A 298 -9.44 7.79 23.13
C ILE A 298 -10.59 8.19 22.22
N VAL A 299 -11.75 7.57 22.41
CA VAL A 299 -12.94 7.83 21.60
C VAL A 299 -13.75 8.98 22.19
N VAL A 300 -14.19 9.89 21.33
CA VAL A 300 -15.15 10.95 21.66
C VAL A 300 -16.33 10.84 20.71
N ASP A 301 -17.53 10.58 21.22
CA ASP A 301 -18.72 10.40 20.37
C ASP A 301 -20.00 10.76 21.15
N ASN A 302 -20.87 11.59 20.56
CA ASN A 302 -22.14 11.96 21.19
C ASN A 302 -23.24 10.91 20.98
N GLU A 303 -22.95 9.84 20.24
CA GLU A 303 -23.86 8.75 19.90
C GLU A 303 -25.08 9.17 19.05
N HIS A 304 -24.99 10.30 18.34
CA HIS A 304 -26.10 10.80 17.51
C HIS A 304 -26.45 9.86 16.36
N ASN A 305 -25.44 9.24 15.72
CA ASN A 305 -25.63 8.28 14.63
C ASN A 305 -24.73 7.05 14.81
N SER A 306 -24.45 6.71 16.07
CA SER A 306 -23.59 5.60 16.47
C SER A 306 -24.19 4.89 17.69
N SER A 307 -23.55 3.85 18.20
CA SER A 307 -24.06 3.09 19.34
C SER A 307 -22.93 2.64 20.25
N ALA A 308 -23.11 2.74 21.56
CA ALA A 308 -22.24 2.14 22.57
C ALA A 308 -21.95 0.64 22.32
N LYS A 309 -22.88 -0.08 21.66
CA LYS A 309 -22.68 -1.49 21.27
C LYS A 309 -21.54 -1.68 20.27
N CYS A 310 -21.21 -0.67 19.48
CA CYS A 310 -20.09 -0.72 18.53
C CYS A 310 -18.77 -0.84 19.29
N LEU A 311 -18.52 0.05 20.26
CA LEU A 311 -17.30 0.02 21.06
C LEU A 311 -17.17 -1.28 21.87
N LYS A 312 -18.26 -1.79 22.44
CA LYS A 312 -18.25 -3.11 23.10
C LYS A 312 -17.80 -4.25 22.19
N ARG A 313 -18.19 -4.22 20.90
CA ARG A 313 -17.71 -5.21 19.92
C ARG A 313 -16.23 -5.01 19.60
N VAL A 314 -15.78 -3.76 19.52
CA VAL A 314 -14.35 -3.46 19.35
C VAL A 314 -13.55 -4.01 20.55
N GLU A 315 -14.02 -3.83 21.78
CA GLU A 315 -13.39 -4.41 22.97
C GLU A 315 -13.34 -5.94 22.94
N GLN A 316 -14.40 -6.59 22.43
CA GLN A 316 -14.43 -8.05 22.24
C GLN A 316 -13.44 -8.53 21.18
N ILE A 317 -13.26 -7.76 20.09
CA ILE A 317 -12.35 -8.11 18.99
C ILE A 317 -10.90 -7.92 19.41
N THR A 318 -10.58 -6.81 20.09
CA THR A 318 -9.19 -6.46 20.43
C THR A 318 -8.75 -7.03 21.79
N GLY A 319 -9.70 -7.40 22.66
CA GLY A 319 -9.41 -7.78 24.04
C GLY A 319 -8.98 -6.61 24.93
N CYS A 320 -9.05 -5.37 24.43
CA CYS A 320 -8.65 -4.16 25.14
C CYS A 320 -9.87 -3.33 25.52
N GLN A 321 -9.88 -2.75 26.73
CA GLN A 321 -10.90 -1.77 27.11
C GLN A 321 -10.66 -0.44 26.39
N ILE A 322 -11.74 0.18 25.91
CA ILE A 322 -11.67 1.44 25.15
C ILE A 322 -12.01 2.61 26.07
N ILE A 323 -11.15 3.63 26.06
CA ILE A 323 -11.43 4.90 26.73
C ILE A 323 -12.46 5.64 25.86
N ASN A 324 -13.70 5.77 26.36
CA ASN A 324 -14.78 6.44 25.64
C ASN A 324 -15.35 7.63 26.44
N TYR A 325 -15.47 8.77 25.78
CA TYR A 325 -16.12 9.96 26.29
C TYR A 325 -17.39 10.25 25.47
N LYS A 326 -18.55 10.07 26.11
CA LYS A 326 -19.84 10.42 25.51
C LYS A 326 -20.09 11.93 25.62
N ILE A 327 -19.47 12.69 24.73
CA ILE A 327 -19.59 14.15 24.68
C ILE A 327 -19.73 14.62 23.22
N ASP A 328 -20.29 15.82 23.05
CA ASP A 328 -20.31 16.49 21.76
C ASP A 328 -18.97 17.21 21.52
N CYS A 329 -18.41 17.10 20.31
CA CYS A 329 -17.21 17.84 19.93
C CYS A 329 -17.47 19.35 19.79
N LEU A 330 -18.74 19.77 19.75
CA LEU A 330 -19.11 21.18 19.87
C LEU A 330 -18.94 21.73 21.30
N ASP A 331 -18.83 20.85 22.31
CA ASP A 331 -18.55 21.24 23.68
C ASP A 331 -17.03 21.37 23.92
N ILE A 332 -16.55 22.61 23.74
CA ILE A 332 -15.14 22.92 23.84
C ILE A 332 -14.57 22.74 25.26
N GLU A 333 -15.37 22.91 26.31
CA GLU A 333 -14.88 22.79 27.69
C GLU A 333 -14.63 21.33 28.04
N ASN A 334 -15.53 20.44 27.63
CA ASN A 334 -15.32 19.01 27.81
C ASN A 334 -14.15 18.49 26.96
N LEU A 335 -13.97 19.00 25.73
CA LEU A 335 -12.77 18.71 24.93
C LEU A 335 -11.50 19.18 25.65
N ARG A 336 -11.45 20.41 26.18
CA ARG A 336 -10.30 20.91 26.95
C ARG A 336 -9.95 20.01 28.14
N ASN A 337 -10.95 19.49 28.84
CA ASN A 337 -10.72 18.59 29.97
C ASN A 337 -10.05 17.28 29.54
N ILE A 338 -10.37 16.75 28.35
CA ILE A 338 -9.70 15.56 27.79
C ILE A 338 -8.23 15.87 27.48
N PHE A 339 -7.95 17.00 26.83
CA PHE A 339 -6.58 17.40 26.49
C PHE A 339 -5.73 17.73 27.74
N LYS A 340 -6.35 18.20 28.82
CA LYS A 340 -5.66 18.35 30.13
C LYS A 340 -5.33 17.00 30.77
N LYS A 341 -6.16 15.98 30.55
CA LYS A 341 -6.02 14.66 31.18
C LYS A 341 -5.03 13.75 30.45
N TYR A 342 -4.89 13.89 29.13
CA TYR A 342 -4.06 13.01 28.32
C TYR A 342 -3.12 13.79 27.40
N LEU A 343 -1.88 13.33 27.28
CA LEU A 343 -0.97 13.83 26.26
C LEU A 343 -1.31 13.22 24.90
N ILE A 344 -2.15 13.92 24.14
CA ILE A 344 -2.61 13.47 22.82
C ILE A 344 -1.46 13.56 21.80
N TYR A 345 -1.08 12.42 21.23
CA TYR A 345 -0.05 12.31 20.20
C TYR A 345 -0.58 12.69 18.82
N ALA A 346 -1.79 12.23 18.49
CA ALA A 346 -2.43 12.48 17.20
C ALA A 346 -3.95 12.50 17.34
N ILE A 347 -4.63 13.07 16.35
CA ILE A 347 -6.09 13.16 16.28
C ILE A 347 -6.54 12.64 14.92
N ILE A 348 -7.50 11.71 14.92
CA ILE A 348 -8.16 11.22 13.70
C ILE A 348 -9.64 11.61 13.79
N ASN A 349 -10.02 12.71 13.14
CA ASN A 349 -11.38 13.22 13.20
C ASN A 349 -12.30 12.48 12.22
N CYS A 350 -13.15 11.59 12.75
CA CYS A 350 -14.21 10.91 12.03
C CYS A 350 -15.62 11.45 12.37
N ALA A 351 -15.72 12.50 13.20
CA ALA A 351 -16.99 13.07 13.63
C ALA A 351 -17.59 13.97 12.53
N ALA A 352 -18.59 13.45 11.81
CA ALA A 352 -19.33 14.21 10.81
C ALA A 352 -20.74 13.66 10.58
N LEU A 353 -21.68 14.56 10.29
CA LEU A 353 -22.94 14.20 9.63
C LEU A 353 -22.65 13.91 8.15
N LYS A 354 -23.25 12.84 7.62
CA LYS A 354 -22.89 12.25 6.33
C LYS A 354 -24.05 11.99 5.36
N SER A 355 -25.28 12.37 5.70
CA SER A 355 -26.43 12.15 4.80
C SER A 355 -26.53 13.27 3.78
N VAL A 356 -26.44 12.92 2.49
CA VAL A 356 -26.54 13.87 1.38
C VAL A 356 -27.95 14.48 1.31
N GLY A 357 -28.99 13.65 1.45
CA GLY A 357 -30.37 14.14 1.39
C GLY A 357 -30.70 15.14 2.50
N GLU A 358 -30.23 14.88 3.73
CA GLU A 358 -30.45 15.79 4.85
C GLU A 358 -29.57 17.04 4.77
N SER A 359 -28.34 16.94 4.24
CA SER A 359 -27.44 18.09 4.14
C SER A 359 -27.98 19.17 3.19
N VAL A 360 -28.67 18.76 2.12
CA VAL A 360 -29.36 19.69 1.20
C VAL A 360 -30.53 20.39 1.90
N GLN A 361 -31.28 19.66 2.74
CA GLN A 361 -32.43 20.22 3.47
C GLN A 361 -32.02 21.08 4.67
N LYS A 362 -30.90 20.74 5.34
CA LYS A 362 -30.42 21.38 6.57
C LYS A 362 -28.92 21.76 6.47
N PRO A 363 -28.53 22.62 5.53
CA PRO A 363 -27.11 22.91 5.28
C PRO A 363 -26.42 23.56 6.49
N ILE A 364 -27.10 24.47 7.19
CA ILE A 364 -26.54 25.18 8.36
C ILE A 364 -26.20 24.21 9.49
N LEU A 365 -27.01 23.16 9.70
CA LEU A 365 -26.75 22.14 10.71
C LEU A 365 -25.47 21.37 10.37
N TYR A 366 -25.31 20.97 9.10
CA TYR A 366 -24.13 20.24 8.63
C TYR A 366 -22.85 21.08 8.72
N TYR A 367 -22.93 22.38 8.38
CA TYR A 367 -21.80 23.29 8.56
C TYR A 367 -21.44 23.48 10.03
N LYS A 368 -22.43 23.74 10.90
CA LYS A 368 -22.19 23.91 12.34
C LYS A 368 -21.56 22.65 12.94
N ASN A 369 -22.06 21.47 12.60
CA ASN A 369 -21.51 20.22 13.11
C ASN A 369 -20.11 19.94 12.54
N ASN A 370 -19.99 19.81 11.21
CA ASN A 370 -18.76 19.28 10.61
C ASN A 370 -17.60 20.27 10.69
N ILE A 371 -17.86 21.56 10.44
CA ILE A 371 -16.83 22.61 10.53
C ILE A 371 -16.63 23.01 12.00
N GLY A 372 -17.70 23.16 12.79
CA GLY A 372 -17.58 23.55 14.19
C GLY A 372 -16.79 22.56 15.02
N CYS A 373 -17.02 21.25 14.84
CA CYS A 373 -16.22 20.21 15.49
C CYS A 373 -14.73 20.31 15.12
N LEU A 374 -14.42 20.53 13.83
CA LEU A 374 -13.03 20.70 13.38
C LEU A 374 -12.39 21.96 14.01
N LEU A 375 -13.10 23.09 14.01
CA LEU A 375 -12.61 24.33 14.60
C LEU A 375 -12.36 24.21 16.10
N ASN A 376 -13.24 23.53 16.84
CA ASN A 376 -13.05 23.29 18.26
C ASN A 376 -11.82 22.42 18.53
N LEU A 377 -11.64 21.33 17.78
CA LEU A 377 -10.44 20.49 17.89
C LEU A 377 -9.17 21.31 17.64
N LEU A 378 -9.13 22.08 16.55
CA LEU A 378 -7.99 22.96 16.25
C LEU A 378 -7.75 24.00 17.35
N THR A 379 -8.81 24.56 17.92
CA THR A 379 -8.70 25.54 19.00
C THR A 379 -8.07 24.93 20.26
N VAL A 380 -8.40 23.68 20.60
CA VAL A 380 -7.85 23.01 21.79
C VAL A 380 -6.43 22.49 21.57
N ILE A 381 -5.97 22.32 20.32
CA ILE A 381 -4.58 21.94 20.01
C ILE A 381 -3.61 23.12 20.15
N VAL A 382 -4.05 24.34 19.85
CA VAL A 382 -3.19 25.54 19.74
C VAL A 382 -2.91 26.20 21.10
N PHE A 383 -3.56 25.77 22.17
CA PHE A 383 -3.39 26.27 23.55
C PHE A 383 -3.00 25.13 24.49
#